data_AF-A0A091KM33-F1
#
_entry.id   AF-A0A091KM33-F1
#
_cell.length_a   1.000
_cell.length_b   1.000
_cell.length_c   1.000
_cell.angle_alpha   90.00
_cell.angle_beta   90.00
_cell.angle_gamma   90.00
#
_symmetry.space_group_name_H-M   'P 1'
#
loop_
_entity.id
_entity.type
_entity.pdbx_description
1 polymer ?
#
loop_
_entity_poly.entity_id
_entity_poly.type
_entity_poly.pdbx_seq_one_letter_code
_entity_poly.pdbx_strand_id
1 'polypeptide(L)'
;ISFAGCAAKIFLFLFCTGAECALLTIMAYDRYVAICKPLHYGTLLGSKACVHMAAAAWASGFLNAVLHTANTFSLPLCQGNAVDQFFCE
;
A
#
# COMPACT_ATOMS: atom_id res chain seq x y z
N ILE A 1 4.29 -16.68 18.31
CA ILE A 1 3.35 -15.73 17.65
C ILE A 1 2.07 -16.48 17.26
N SER A 2 0.87 -15.90 17.38
CA SER A 2 -0.36 -16.54 16.88
C SER A 2 -0.50 -16.39 15.37
N PHE A 3 -1.26 -17.27 14.71
CA PHE A 3 -1.56 -17.17 13.27
C PHE A 3 -2.09 -15.78 12.88
N ALA A 4 -2.99 -15.22 13.69
CA ALA A 4 -3.50 -13.87 13.51
C ALA A 4 -2.42 -12.78 13.67
N GLY A 5 -1.47 -12.95 14.60
CA GLY A 5 -0.34 -12.04 14.76
C GLY A 5 0.64 -12.08 13.58
N CYS A 6 0.87 -13.25 13.00
CA CYS A 6 1.66 -13.43 11.79
C CYS A 6 1.01 -12.74 10.57
N ALA A 7 -0.30 -12.96 10.38
CA ALA A 7 -1.07 -12.29 9.33
C ALA A 7 -1.06 -10.76 9.48
N ALA A 8 -1.20 -10.24 10.71
CA ALA A 8 -1.14 -8.82 10.98
C ALA A 8 0.24 -8.21 10.65
N LYS A 9 1.34 -8.89 10.99
CA LYS A 9 2.72 -8.45 10.64
C LYS A 9 2.89 -8.28 9.13
N ILE A 10 2.51 -9.30 8.35
CA ILE A 10 2.64 -9.30 6.89
C ILE A 10 1.73 -8.23 6.26
N PHE A 11 0.49 -8.13 6.73
CA PHE A 11 -0.45 -7.12 6.27
C PHE A 11 0.07 -5.69 6.49
N LEU A 12 0.56 -5.40 7.70
CA LEU A 12 1.11 -4.09 8.05
C LEU A 12 2.36 -3.77 7.23
N PHE A 13 3.25 -4.74 7.01
CA PHE A 13 4.44 -4.54 6.19
C PHE A 13 4.07 -4.17 4.74
N LEU A 14 3.21 -4.97 4.09
CA LEU A 14 2.77 -4.70 2.72
C LEU A 14 2.02 -3.37 2.60
N PHE A 15 1.18 -3.05 3.58
CA PHE A 15 0.44 -1.79 3.62
C PHE A 15 1.38 -0.59 3.77
N CYS A 16 2.30 -0.62 4.73
CA CYS A 16 3.27 0.46 4.96
C CYS A 16 4.16 0.65 3.72
N THR A 17 4.77 -0.41 3.18
CA THR A 17 5.60 -0.30 1.98
C THR A 17 4.81 0.25 0.79
N GLY A 18 3.57 -0.19 0.59
CA GLY A 18 2.70 0.36 -0.45
C GLY A 18 2.39 1.84 -0.25
N ALA A 19 2.10 2.26 0.98
CA ALA A 19 1.84 3.66 1.33
C ALA A 19 3.07 4.54 1.10
N GLU A 20 4.26 4.11 1.52
CA GLU A 20 5.52 4.82 1.30
C GLU A 20 5.81 5.00 -0.20
N CYS A 21 5.70 3.93 -0.99
CA CYS A 21 5.90 3.99 -2.44
C CYS A 21 4.91 4.96 -3.11
N ALA A 22 3.65 4.96 -2.68
CA ALA A 22 2.64 5.85 -3.23
C ALA A 22 2.87 7.32 -2.82
N LEU A 23 3.25 7.60 -1.57
CA LEU A 23 3.61 8.94 -1.11
C LEU A 23 4.82 9.49 -1.87
N LEU A 24 5.87 8.68 -2.03
CA LEU A 24 7.04 9.04 -2.84
C LEU A 24 6.65 9.34 -4.29
N THR A 25 5.77 8.54 -4.88
CA THR A 25 5.26 8.75 -6.24
C THR A 25 4.47 10.05 -6.35
N ILE A 26 3.60 10.36 -5.37
CA ILE A 26 2.84 11.61 -5.34
C ILE A 26 3.79 12.81 -5.22
N MET A 27 4.80 12.75 -4.34
CA MET A 27 5.79 13.82 -4.20
C MET A 27 6.63 14.01 -5.47
N ALA A 28 7.05 12.92 -6.11
CA ALA A 28 7.77 12.98 -7.38
C ALA A 28 6.89 13.55 -8.51
N TYR A 29 5.62 13.16 -8.54
CA TYR A 29 4.64 13.68 -9.49
C TYR A 29 4.36 15.17 -9.28
N ASP A 30 4.21 15.60 -8.03
CA ASP A 30 4.10 17.02 -7.65
C ASP A 30 5.27 17.83 -8.21
N ARG A 31 6.51 17.39 -7.96
CA ARG A 31 7.72 18.04 -8.50
C ARG A 31 7.76 18.04 -10.03
N TYR A 32 7.34 16.96 -10.68
CA TYR A 32 7.27 16.86 -12.14
C TYR A 32 6.29 17.88 -12.73
N VAL A 33 5.07 17.97 -12.19
CA VAL A 33 4.06 18.92 -12.68
C VAL A 33 4.48 20.36 -12.42
N ALA A 34 5.15 20.64 -11.29
CA ALA A 34 5.68 21.97 -10.99
C ALA A 34 6.68 22.46 -12.04
N ILE A 35 7.55 21.56 -12.51
CA ILE A 35 8.60 21.88 -13.51
C ILE A 35 8.02 21.91 -14.93
N CYS A 36 7.24 20.89 -15.32
CA CYS A 36 6.78 20.74 -16.69
C CYS A 36 5.55 21.60 -17.03
N LYS A 37 4.75 22.02 -16.04
CA LYS A 37 3.50 22.76 -16.24
C LYS A 37 3.29 23.87 -15.19
N PRO A 38 4.23 24.83 -15.02
CA PRO A 38 4.18 25.83 -13.94
C PRO A 38 2.90 26.69 -13.96
N LEU A 39 2.41 27.10 -15.15
CA LEU A 39 1.17 27.90 -15.26
C LEU A 39 -0.10 27.15 -14.89
N HIS A 40 -0.14 25.82 -15.04
CA HIS A 40 -1.32 25.00 -14.75
C HIS A 40 -1.22 24.27 -13.40
N TYR A 41 -0.06 24.34 -12.74
CA TYR A 41 0.19 23.69 -11.46
C TYR A 41 -0.84 24.05 -10.40
N GLY A 42 -1.18 25.34 -10.25
CA GLY A 42 -2.17 25.80 -9.28
C GLY A 42 -3.59 25.26 -9.51
N THR A 43 -3.95 24.99 -10.77
CA THR A 43 -5.24 24.39 -11.13
C THR A 43 -5.24 22.86 -11.11
N LEU A 44 -4.10 22.21 -11.42
CA LEU A 44 -3.98 20.76 -11.49
C LEU A 44 -3.71 20.14 -10.12
N LEU A 45 -2.91 20.81 -9.29
CA LEU A 45 -2.40 20.32 -8.02
C LEU A 45 -2.94 21.14 -6.84
N GLY A 46 -4.27 21.27 -6.80
CA GLY A 46 -4.97 21.81 -5.64
C GLY A 46 -5.01 20.82 -4.47
N SER A 47 -5.26 21.32 -3.25
CA SER A 47 -5.38 20.51 -2.02
C SER A 47 -6.35 19.32 -2.19
N LYS A 48 -7.46 19.50 -2.92
CA LYS A 48 -8.43 18.43 -3.20
C LYS A 48 -7.87 17.30 -4.07
N ALA A 49 -7.04 17.63 -5.08
CA ALA A 49 -6.41 16.63 -5.94
C ALA A 49 -5.38 15.80 -5.15
N CYS A 50 -4.60 16.45 -4.27
CA CYS A 50 -3.68 15.76 -3.37
C CYS A 50 -4.41 14.77 -2.44
N VAL A 51 -5.52 15.20 -1.83
CA VAL A 51 -6.35 14.33 -0.98
C VAL A 51 -6.92 13.15 -1.77
N HIS A 52 -7.41 13.36 -3.00
CA HIS A 52 -7.88 12.27 -3.84
C HIS A 52 -6.79 11.28 -4.22
N MET A 53 -5.60 11.75 -4.57
CA MET A 53 -4.45 10.88 -4.88
C MET A 53 -4.01 10.09 -3.65
N ALA A 54 -3.94 10.72 -2.48
CA ALA A 54 -3.62 10.04 -1.22
C ALA A 54 -4.68 8.98 -0.85
N ALA A 55 -5.97 9.31 -1.00
CA ALA A 55 -7.06 8.37 -0.76
C ALA A 55 -7.02 7.18 -1.75
N ALA A 56 -6.74 7.43 -3.03
CA ALA A 56 -6.61 6.38 -4.03
C ALA A 56 -5.40 5.47 -3.76
N ALA A 57 -4.28 6.05 -3.33
CA ALA A 57 -3.08 5.34 -2.90
C ALA A 57 -3.32 4.46 -1.67
N TRP A 58 -4.00 4.99 -0.66
CA TRP A 58 -4.35 4.23 0.55
C TRP A 58 -5.33 3.10 0.23
N ALA A 59 -6.35 3.38 -0.59
CA ALA A 59 -7.33 2.37 -0.98
C ALA A 59 -6.70 1.23 -1.79
N SER A 60 -5.83 1.55 -2.76
CA SER A 60 -5.13 0.54 -3.56
C SER A 60 -4.13 -0.27 -2.74
N GLY A 61 -3.35 0.38 -1.86
CA GLY A 61 -2.44 -0.28 -0.93
C GLY A 61 -3.17 -1.21 0.04
N PHE A 62 -4.30 -0.76 0.60
CA PHE A 62 -5.15 -1.56 1.47
C PHE A 62 -5.73 -2.78 0.73
N LEU A 63 -6.33 -2.58 -0.44
CA LEU A 63 -6.89 -3.67 -1.24
C LEU A 63 -5.81 -4.68 -1.64
N ASN A 64 -4.62 -4.21 -2.04
CA ASN A 64 -3.51 -5.09 -2.38
C ASN A 64 -3.02 -5.89 -1.17
N ALA A 65 -2.89 -5.26 0.00
CA ALA A 65 -2.51 -5.95 1.23
C ALA A 65 -3.58 -6.96 1.68
N VAL A 66 -4.87 -6.61 1.61
CA VAL A 66 -5.98 -7.53 1.90
C VAL A 66 -6.00 -8.68 0.91
N LEU A 67 -5.93 -8.42 -0.39
CA LEU A 67 -5.92 -9.47 -1.42
C LEU A 67 -4.72 -10.38 -1.25
N HIS A 68 -3.53 -9.84 -1.00
CA HIS A 68 -2.34 -10.66 -0.87
C HIS A 68 -2.39 -11.50 0.41
N THR A 69 -2.82 -10.93 1.53
CA THR A 69 -2.99 -11.64 2.80
C THR A 69 -4.09 -12.69 2.67
N ALA A 70 -5.28 -12.30 2.21
CA ALA A 70 -6.41 -13.18 2.03
C ALA A 70 -6.09 -14.31 1.04
N ASN A 71 -5.44 -14.04 -0.08
CA ASN A 71 -5.07 -15.09 -1.04
C ASN A 71 -4.04 -16.05 -0.44
N THR A 72 -2.98 -15.53 0.20
CA THR A 72 -1.97 -16.36 0.89
C THR A 72 -2.58 -17.24 1.99
N PHE A 73 -3.62 -16.77 2.69
CA PHE A 73 -4.27 -17.50 3.78
C PHE A 73 -5.56 -18.25 3.38
N SER A 74 -6.14 -18.00 2.20
CA SER A 74 -7.37 -18.65 1.69
C SER A 74 -7.08 -19.79 0.71
N LEU A 75 -5.88 -19.89 0.13
CA LEU A 75 -5.45 -21.15 -0.46
C LEU A 75 -5.48 -22.23 0.63
N PRO A 76 -6.12 -23.38 0.39
CA PRO A 76 -6.45 -24.31 1.46
C PRO A 76 -5.15 -24.79 2.11
N LEU A 77 -4.98 -24.44 3.38
CA LEU A 77 -4.06 -25.10 4.32
C LEU A 77 -4.53 -26.56 4.51
N CYS A 78 -4.43 -27.36 3.45
CA CYS A 78 -4.65 -28.81 3.46
C CYS A 78 -3.44 -29.57 4.03
N GLN A 79 -2.52 -28.91 4.73
CA GLN A 79 -1.37 -29.60 5.31
C GLN A 79 -0.84 -29.00 6.61
N GLY A 80 -1.76 -28.59 7.48
CA GLY A 80 -1.41 -28.09 8.81
C GLY A 80 -0.87 -26.66 8.77
N ASN A 81 -1.10 -25.94 9.87
CA ASN A 81 -0.72 -24.54 10.08
C ASN A 81 0.82 -24.32 10.12
N ALA A 82 1.55 -24.73 9.08
CA ALA A 82 2.98 -24.49 8.91
C ALA A 82 3.15 -23.48 7.76
N VAL A 83 2.81 -22.22 8.03
CA VAL A 83 3.37 -21.10 7.28
C VAL A 83 4.87 -21.12 7.58
N ASP A 84 5.69 -21.19 6.54
CA ASP A 84 7.15 -21.24 6.67
C ASP A 84 7.63 -20.18 7.67
N GLN A 85 8.24 -20.66 8.75
CA GLN A 85 8.44 -19.96 10.02
C GLN A 85 9.43 -18.78 9.90
N PHE A 86 10.00 -18.54 8.71
CA PHE A 86 11.00 -17.49 8.45
C PHE A 86 10.46 -16.06 8.58
N PHE A 87 9.17 -15.80 8.34
CA PHE A 87 8.58 -14.46 8.49
C PHE A 87 7.94 -14.20 9.86
N CYS A 88 7.78 -15.25 10.69
CA CYS A 88 7.02 -15.21 11.93
C CYS A 88 7.79 -15.74 13.14
N GLU A 89 9.07 -15.39 13.21
CA GLU A 89 9.85 -15.34 14.45
C GLU A 89 9.30 -14.26 15.41
#